data_AF-A0A970FUU9-F1
#
_entry.id   AF-A0A970FUU9-F1
#
_cell.length_a   1.000
_cell.length_b   1.000
_cell.length_c   1.000
_cell.angle_alpha   90.00
_cell.angle_beta   90.00
_cell.angle_gamma   90.00
#
_symmetry.space_group_name_H-M   'P 1'
#
loop_
_entity.id
_entity.type
_entity.pdbx_description
1 polymer ?
#
loop_
_entity_poly.entity_id
_entity_poly.type
_entity_poly.pdbx_seq_one_letter_code
_entity_poly.pdbx_strand_id
1 'polypeptide(L)'
;MKKYDDRLDKVFNLSIGDTTQFLNTDFNMDDYKSRTDTIESLKSALGNLKGRKVLGKNPAGHLLSALSLVEDLEVKNSQTYNFDYEIPFVQMVLHGSLSYASKPINGSSNHQEALLSIIETGSIPKYKLGYELDRKIVKTEYNYLYYISYDEWKETMVSDAEYVDKALNGLERIAIIKHEIHGDLRKVTYENGAVIYVNYGNKDISIDGITVPAESYLRV
;
A
#
# COMPACT_ATOMS: atom_id res chain seq x y z
N MET A 1 3.33 -4.02 21.08
CA MET A 1 3.43 -5.13 20.10
C MET A 1 2.47 -6.28 20.35
N LYS A 2 2.24 -6.78 21.59
CA LYS A 2 1.28 -7.89 21.86
C LYS A 2 -0.13 -7.72 21.27
N LYS A 3 -0.65 -6.50 21.11
CA LYS A 3 -1.95 -6.21 20.43
C LYS A 3 -1.97 -6.65 18.95
N TYR A 4 -0.79 -6.78 18.31
CA TYR A 4 -0.64 -7.03 16.87
C TYR A 4 0.00 -8.40 16.54
N ASP A 5 0.45 -9.17 17.54
CA ASP A 5 1.21 -10.43 17.36
C ASP A 5 0.37 -11.59 16.78
N ASP A 6 -0.90 -11.74 17.18
CA ASP A 6 -1.71 -12.94 16.92
C ASP A 6 -2.29 -13.05 15.48
N ARG A 7 -1.70 -12.36 14.48
CA ARG A 7 -2.42 -12.05 13.23
C ARG A 7 -1.67 -12.26 11.91
N LEU A 8 -0.35 -12.34 11.86
CA LEU A 8 0.36 -12.38 10.57
C LEU A 8 0.04 -13.66 9.77
N ASP A 9 0.11 -14.84 10.38
CA ASP A 9 -0.25 -16.12 9.74
C ASP A 9 -1.73 -16.21 9.32
N LYS A 10 -2.59 -15.36 9.92
CA LYS A 10 -4.00 -15.25 9.53
C LYS A 10 -4.16 -14.46 8.23
N VAL A 11 -3.18 -13.65 7.83
CA VAL A 11 -3.22 -12.81 6.62
C VAL A 11 -2.38 -13.42 5.49
N PHE A 12 -1.15 -13.87 5.76
CA PHE A 12 -0.30 -14.59 4.82
C PHE A 12 0.59 -15.62 5.54
N ASN A 13 1.02 -16.67 4.84
CA ASN A 13 1.96 -17.67 5.38
C ASN A 13 3.07 -18.08 4.39
N LEU A 14 3.11 -17.44 3.23
CA LEU A 14 4.15 -17.60 2.23
C LEU A 14 4.33 -16.29 1.49
N SER A 15 5.56 -15.77 1.43
CA SER A 15 5.94 -14.67 0.54
C SER A 15 6.63 -15.22 -0.69
N ILE A 16 6.22 -14.73 -1.87
CA ILE A 16 6.85 -15.05 -3.16
C ILE A 16 7.66 -13.87 -3.70
N GLY A 17 7.86 -12.83 -2.89
CA GLY A 17 8.62 -11.64 -3.28
C GLY A 17 8.03 -10.95 -4.51
N ASP A 18 8.90 -10.64 -5.47
CA ASP A 18 8.60 -9.93 -6.72
C ASP A 18 8.29 -10.85 -7.91
N THR A 19 8.12 -12.16 -7.66
CA THR A 19 7.83 -13.16 -8.71
C THR A 19 6.65 -12.77 -9.61
N THR A 20 5.64 -12.10 -9.05
CA THR A 20 4.42 -11.70 -9.78
C THR A 20 4.49 -10.29 -10.39
N GLN A 21 5.58 -9.57 -10.18
CA GLN A 21 5.72 -8.16 -10.59
C GLN A 21 5.96 -8.04 -12.10
N PHE A 22 6.83 -8.89 -12.65
CA PHE A 22 7.27 -8.81 -14.03
C PHE A 22 6.72 -9.95 -14.86
N LEU A 23 6.12 -9.61 -16.00
CA LEU A 23 5.67 -10.58 -17.00
C LEU A 23 6.61 -10.46 -18.21
N ASN A 24 7.75 -11.12 -18.07
CA ASN A 24 8.82 -11.10 -19.07
C ASN A 24 8.46 -11.97 -20.27
N THR A 25 8.95 -11.59 -21.44
CA THR A 25 8.99 -12.43 -22.64
C THR A 25 10.36 -13.10 -22.68
N ASP A 26 10.40 -14.41 -22.90
CA ASP A 26 11.63 -15.15 -23.18
C ASP A 26 11.86 -15.17 -24.71
N PHE A 27 12.96 -14.55 -25.13
CA PHE A 27 13.37 -14.46 -26.54
C PHE A 27 14.32 -15.58 -26.96
N ASN A 28 14.42 -16.66 -26.19
CA ASN A 28 15.10 -17.87 -26.64
C ASN A 28 14.50 -18.34 -27.97
N MET A 29 15.35 -18.43 -29.01
CA MET A 29 14.91 -18.76 -30.37
C MET A 29 14.41 -20.21 -30.51
N ASP A 30 14.87 -21.11 -29.64
CA ASP A 30 14.48 -22.53 -29.65
C ASP A 30 13.25 -22.81 -28.78
N ASP A 31 12.94 -21.93 -27.81
CA ASP A 31 11.76 -22.04 -26.93
C ASP A 31 11.21 -20.66 -26.54
N TYR A 32 10.74 -19.92 -27.53
CA TYR A 32 10.16 -18.60 -27.33
C TYR A 32 8.93 -18.66 -26.40
N LYS A 33 8.88 -17.76 -25.40
CA LYS A 33 7.72 -17.59 -24.51
C LYS A 33 7.26 -16.14 -24.50
N SER A 34 6.01 -15.93 -24.88
CA SER A 34 5.38 -14.62 -24.83
C SER A 34 5.05 -14.20 -23.39
N ARG A 35 4.72 -12.92 -23.20
CA ARG A 35 4.15 -12.41 -21.94
C ARG A 35 2.90 -13.19 -21.50
N THR A 36 2.08 -13.65 -22.45
CA THR A 36 0.89 -14.46 -22.16
C THR A 36 1.28 -15.83 -21.62
N ASP A 37 2.31 -16.46 -22.18
CA ASP A 37 2.83 -17.74 -21.69
C ASP A 37 3.37 -17.62 -20.26
N THR A 38 4.04 -16.49 -19.95
CA THR A 38 4.50 -16.17 -18.59
C THR A 38 3.32 -15.99 -17.63
N ILE A 39 2.25 -15.30 -18.03
CA ILE A 39 1.03 -15.16 -17.22
C ILE A 39 0.45 -16.54 -16.88
N GLU A 40 0.27 -17.40 -17.88
CA GLU A 40 -0.32 -18.72 -17.67
C GLU A 40 0.58 -19.64 -16.84
N SER A 41 1.90 -19.56 -17.03
CA SER A 41 2.87 -20.28 -16.21
C SER A 41 2.82 -19.84 -14.75
N LEU A 42 2.77 -18.53 -14.49
CA LEU A 42 2.65 -17.99 -13.14
C LEU A 42 1.31 -18.35 -12.50
N LYS A 43 0.20 -18.26 -13.23
CA LYS A 43 -1.12 -18.71 -12.74
C LYS A 43 -1.10 -20.19 -12.37
N SER A 44 -0.50 -21.03 -13.20
CA SER A 44 -0.35 -22.47 -12.93
C SER A 44 0.48 -22.72 -11.67
N ALA A 45 1.64 -22.05 -11.54
CA ALA A 45 2.50 -22.15 -10.37
C ALA A 45 1.79 -21.71 -9.08
N LEU A 46 1.09 -20.57 -9.12
CA LEU A 46 0.29 -20.09 -7.99
C LEU A 46 -0.89 -21.01 -7.68
N GLY A 47 -1.47 -21.64 -8.70
CA GLY A 47 -2.51 -22.66 -8.56
C GLY A 47 -2.05 -23.91 -7.80
N ASN A 48 -0.74 -24.20 -7.76
CA ASN A 48 -0.16 -25.27 -6.94
C ASN A 48 -0.01 -24.87 -5.47
N LEU A 49 -0.15 -23.58 -5.14
CA LEU A 49 -0.10 -23.06 -3.77
C LEU A 49 -1.49 -23.01 -3.11
N LYS A 50 -2.48 -23.75 -3.64
CA LYS A 50 -3.84 -23.83 -3.08
C LYS A 50 -3.81 -24.11 -1.57
N GLY A 51 -4.57 -23.33 -0.81
CA GLY A 51 -4.63 -23.41 0.65
C GLY A 51 -3.55 -22.61 1.38
N ARG A 52 -2.56 -22.05 0.67
CA ARG A 52 -1.65 -21.04 1.21
C ARG A 52 -2.24 -19.65 1.08
N LYS A 53 -1.83 -18.76 1.98
CA LYS A 53 -2.14 -17.34 1.90
C LYS A 53 -0.89 -16.63 1.42
N VAL A 54 -0.91 -16.19 0.18
CA VAL A 54 0.29 -15.76 -0.53
C VAL A 54 0.43 -14.24 -0.47
N LEU A 55 1.61 -13.78 -0.05
CA LEU A 55 2.04 -12.39 -0.12
C LEU A 55 2.87 -12.19 -1.40
N GLY A 56 2.47 -11.23 -2.23
CA GLY A 56 3.22 -10.80 -3.40
C GLY A 56 3.51 -9.30 -3.38
N LYS A 57 4.60 -8.89 -4.03
CA LYS A 57 4.99 -7.49 -4.15
C LYS A 57 4.54 -6.91 -5.50
N ASN A 58 3.81 -5.78 -5.45
CA ASN A 58 3.33 -5.00 -6.59
C ASN A 58 3.04 -5.83 -7.87
N PRO A 59 2.11 -6.80 -7.80
CA PRO A 59 1.91 -7.80 -8.84
C PRO A 59 1.30 -7.19 -10.11
N ALA A 60 1.54 -7.82 -11.24
CA ALA A 60 0.74 -7.59 -12.43
C ALA A 60 -0.73 -7.94 -12.15
N GLY A 61 -1.65 -7.10 -12.64
CA GLY A 61 -3.09 -7.21 -12.32
C GLY A 61 -3.71 -8.58 -12.58
N HIS A 62 -3.23 -9.30 -13.60
CA HIS A 62 -3.67 -10.66 -13.97
C HIS A 62 -3.46 -11.71 -12.87
N LEU A 63 -2.63 -11.41 -11.87
CA LEU A 63 -2.23 -12.32 -10.80
C LEU A 63 -2.79 -11.90 -9.43
N LEU A 64 -3.50 -10.77 -9.34
CA LEU A 64 -4.03 -10.24 -8.07
C LEU A 64 -4.97 -11.24 -7.36
N SER A 65 -5.81 -11.95 -8.12
CA SER A 65 -6.77 -12.91 -7.56
C SER A 65 -6.13 -14.16 -6.94
N ALA A 66 -4.86 -14.41 -7.21
CA ALA A 66 -4.11 -15.53 -6.64
C ALA A 66 -3.40 -15.17 -5.32
N LEU A 67 -3.46 -13.90 -4.90
CA LEU A 67 -2.78 -13.40 -3.71
C LEU A 67 -3.77 -13.14 -2.57
N SER A 68 -3.27 -13.18 -1.34
CA SER A 68 -4.03 -12.87 -0.13
C SER A 68 -3.64 -11.54 0.50
N LEU A 69 -2.41 -11.09 0.24
CA LEU A 69 -1.90 -9.78 0.62
C LEU A 69 -0.97 -9.28 -0.48
N VAL A 70 -1.07 -8.00 -0.80
CA VAL A 70 -0.12 -7.32 -1.68
C VAL A 70 0.69 -6.31 -0.89
N GLU A 71 2.00 -6.31 -1.04
CA GLU A 71 2.85 -5.24 -0.51
C GLU A 71 3.34 -4.30 -1.62
N ASP A 72 3.71 -3.08 -1.21
CA ASP A 72 4.22 -2.03 -2.09
C ASP A 72 3.28 -1.71 -3.25
N LEU A 73 1.95 -1.81 -3.03
CA LEU A 73 0.97 -1.52 -4.08
C LEU A 73 1.05 -0.03 -4.43
N GLU A 74 1.24 0.26 -5.71
CA GLU A 74 1.42 1.64 -6.17
C GLU A 74 0.11 2.42 -6.16
N VAL A 75 0.19 3.65 -5.62
CA VAL A 75 -0.91 4.62 -5.53
C VAL A 75 -0.71 5.82 -6.46
N LYS A 76 0.54 6.12 -6.80
CA LYS A 76 0.94 7.26 -7.62
C LYS A 76 1.30 6.82 -9.03
N ASN A 77 1.13 7.73 -10.00
CA ASN A 77 1.57 7.50 -11.37
C ASN A 77 3.10 7.59 -11.49
N SER A 78 3.64 7.28 -12.68
CA SER A 78 5.08 7.33 -12.96
C SER A 78 5.69 8.73 -12.95
N GLN A 79 4.87 9.79 -12.86
CA GLN A 79 5.23 11.21 -13.00
C GLN A 79 5.98 11.56 -14.29
N THR A 80 5.91 10.68 -15.30
CA THR A 80 6.56 10.90 -16.60
C THR A 80 5.73 11.78 -17.53
N TYR A 81 4.45 11.99 -17.21
CA TYR A 81 3.52 12.82 -17.96
C TYR A 81 2.77 13.75 -17.01
N ASN A 82 2.23 14.84 -17.56
CA ASN A 82 1.36 15.74 -16.81
C ASN A 82 -0.04 15.12 -16.72
N PHE A 83 -0.48 14.85 -15.50
CA PHE A 83 -1.83 14.42 -15.18
C PHE A 83 -2.45 15.46 -14.25
N ASP A 84 -3.76 15.70 -14.37
CA ASP A 84 -4.44 16.67 -13.50
C ASP A 84 -4.55 16.15 -12.06
N TYR A 85 -5.02 14.91 -11.90
CA TYR A 85 -5.24 14.29 -10.59
C TYR A 85 -4.92 12.80 -10.59
N GLU A 86 -4.48 12.33 -9.43
CA GLU A 86 -4.32 10.90 -9.13
C GLU A 86 -5.59 10.38 -8.45
N ILE A 87 -6.18 9.33 -9.02
CA ILE A 87 -7.30 8.59 -8.41
C ILE A 87 -6.76 7.21 -8.00
N PRO A 88 -6.95 6.77 -6.75
CA PRO A 88 -6.50 5.46 -6.26
C PRO A 88 -7.41 4.33 -6.78
N PHE A 89 -7.58 4.25 -8.11
CA PHE A 89 -8.56 3.40 -8.77
C PHE A 89 -8.37 1.92 -8.44
N VAL A 90 -7.12 1.44 -8.45
CA VAL A 90 -6.81 0.05 -8.10
C VAL A 90 -7.26 -0.25 -6.68
N GLN A 91 -7.00 0.65 -5.74
CA GLN A 91 -7.38 0.51 -4.35
C GLN A 91 -8.90 0.55 -4.19
N MET A 92 -9.60 1.43 -4.91
CA MET A 92 -11.08 1.46 -4.93
C MET A 92 -11.67 0.12 -5.38
N VAL A 93 -11.09 -0.52 -6.41
CA VAL A 93 -11.53 -1.83 -6.91
C VAL A 93 -11.21 -2.96 -5.92
N LEU A 94 -10.06 -2.88 -5.24
CA LEU A 94 -9.57 -3.96 -4.39
C LEU A 94 -10.06 -3.88 -2.94
N HIS A 95 -10.36 -2.68 -2.43
CA HIS A 95 -10.67 -2.49 -1.02
C HIS A 95 -11.90 -3.30 -0.61
N GLY A 96 -11.85 -3.91 0.57
CA GLY A 96 -12.84 -4.88 1.03
C GLY A 96 -12.57 -6.33 0.60
N SER A 97 -11.98 -6.54 -0.60
CA SER A 97 -11.76 -7.87 -1.16
C SER A 97 -10.33 -8.39 -0.95
N LEU A 98 -9.32 -7.58 -1.27
CA LEU A 98 -7.92 -7.95 -1.19
C LEU A 98 -7.19 -6.97 -0.26
N SER A 99 -6.46 -7.49 0.72
CA SER A 99 -5.62 -6.67 1.58
C SER A 99 -4.37 -6.21 0.83
N TYR A 100 -3.97 -4.96 1.05
CA TYR A 100 -2.75 -4.41 0.47
C TYR A 100 -2.07 -3.44 1.43
N ALA A 101 -0.76 -3.34 1.30
CA ALA A 101 0.09 -2.45 2.08
C ALA A 101 0.77 -1.42 1.19
N SER A 102 1.07 -0.26 1.78
CA SER A 102 1.83 0.80 1.14
C SER A 102 3.28 0.38 0.86
N LYS A 103 4.01 1.22 0.12
CA LYS A 103 5.48 1.24 0.19
C LYS A 103 5.94 1.62 1.61
N PRO A 104 7.19 1.29 2.01
CA PRO A 104 7.72 1.68 3.32
C PRO A 104 7.64 3.20 3.56
N ILE A 105 6.85 3.63 4.54
CA ILE A 105 6.60 5.06 4.78
C ILE A 105 7.77 5.77 5.45
N ASN A 106 8.61 5.02 6.18
CA ASN A 106 9.85 5.55 6.71
C ASN A 106 10.89 5.90 5.64
N GLY A 107 10.67 5.52 4.38
CA GLY A 107 11.45 5.98 3.24
C GLY A 107 10.80 7.13 2.46
N SER A 108 9.66 7.66 2.92
CA SER A 108 8.96 8.77 2.25
C SER A 108 9.67 10.11 2.51
N SER A 109 9.66 11.00 1.53
CA SER A 109 10.13 12.38 1.68
C SER A 109 9.22 13.22 2.58
N ASN A 110 7.93 12.93 2.59
CA ASN A 110 6.95 13.53 3.49
C ASN A 110 6.19 12.41 4.21
N HIS A 111 6.47 12.27 5.50
CA HIS A 111 5.90 11.22 6.34
C HIS A 111 4.40 11.43 6.57
N GLN A 112 3.97 12.66 6.83
CA GLN A 112 2.56 12.98 7.07
C GLN A 112 1.73 12.76 5.80
N GLU A 113 2.21 13.20 4.64
CA GLU A 113 1.54 12.93 3.35
C GLU A 113 1.41 11.43 3.08
N ALA A 114 2.42 10.62 3.45
CA ALA A 114 2.35 9.17 3.29
C ALA A 114 1.27 8.54 4.19
N LEU A 115 1.11 9.02 5.44
CA LEU A 115 0.03 8.59 6.33
C LEU A 115 -1.35 8.98 5.78
N LEU A 116 -1.50 10.20 5.28
CA LEU A 116 -2.74 10.64 4.64
C LEU A 116 -3.07 9.81 3.40
N SER A 117 -2.07 9.45 2.59
CA SER A 117 -2.24 8.56 1.43
C SER A 117 -2.65 7.14 1.82
N ILE A 118 -2.11 6.62 2.91
CA ILE A 118 -2.56 5.34 3.48
C ILE A 118 -4.04 5.40 3.87
N ILE A 119 -4.47 6.50 4.49
CA ILE A 119 -5.85 6.69 4.95
C ILE A 119 -6.80 6.88 3.77
N GLU A 120 -6.43 7.69 2.77
CA GLU A 120 -7.20 7.90 1.54
C GLU A 120 -7.43 6.57 0.81
N THR A 121 -6.43 5.70 0.80
CA THR A 121 -6.47 4.44 0.04
C THR A 121 -6.93 3.25 0.84
N GLY A 122 -7.11 3.36 2.16
CA GLY A 122 -7.41 2.22 3.02
C GLY A 122 -6.27 1.20 3.10
N SER A 123 -5.02 1.62 2.86
CA SER A 123 -3.86 0.72 2.84
C SER A 123 -3.41 0.31 4.24
N ILE A 124 -2.65 -0.77 4.34
CA ILE A 124 -1.90 -1.12 5.56
C ILE A 124 -0.58 -0.34 5.58
N PRO A 125 -0.23 0.38 6.67
CA PRO A 125 1.07 1.04 6.78
C PRO A 125 2.20 0.01 6.80
N LYS A 126 3.25 0.24 6.00
CA LYS A 126 4.45 -0.61 5.94
C LYS A 126 5.69 0.16 6.37
N TYR A 127 6.59 -0.52 7.07
CA TYR A 127 7.95 -0.06 7.38
C TYR A 127 8.98 -1.02 6.84
N LYS A 128 10.18 -0.51 6.59
CA LYS A 128 11.38 -1.31 6.36
C LYS A 128 12.37 -1.05 7.48
N LEU A 129 12.71 -2.08 8.24
CA LEU A 129 13.50 -1.94 9.46
C LEU A 129 14.73 -2.86 9.41
N GLY A 130 15.84 -2.36 9.93
CA GLY A 130 17.06 -3.10 10.23
C GLY A 130 17.39 -2.88 11.70
N TYR A 131 17.83 -3.93 12.38
CA TYR A 131 18.08 -3.90 13.83
C TYR A 131 19.13 -2.83 14.20
N GLU A 132 20.23 -2.79 13.46
CA GLU A 132 21.28 -1.78 13.59
C GLU A 132 21.69 -1.27 12.20
N LEU A 133 21.69 0.06 12.04
CA LEU A 133 22.22 0.71 10.84
C LEU A 133 23.71 1.01 11.04
N ASP A 134 24.60 0.13 10.56
CA ASP A 134 26.03 0.42 10.54
C ASP A 134 26.30 1.57 9.56
N ARG A 135 26.94 2.64 10.04
CA ARG A 135 27.37 3.79 9.20
C ARG A 135 28.23 3.37 8.01
N LYS A 136 28.83 2.18 8.02
CA LYS A 136 29.54 1.61 6.87
C LYS A 136 28.63 1.39 5.65
N ILE A 137 27.33 1.15 5.85
CA ILE A 137 26.35 0.98 4.76
C ILE A 137 26.33 2.21 3.84
N VAL A 138 26.54 3.41 4.40
CA VAL A 138 26.55 4.68 3.66
C VAL A 138 27.62 4.71 2.56
N LYS A 139 28.71 3.95 2.72
CA LYS A 139 29.81 3.86 1.75
C LYS A 139 29.70 2.66 0.80
N THR A 140 28.55 2.02 0.75
CA THR A 140 28.29 0.85 -0.10
C THR A 140 27.13 1.11 -1.05
N GLU A 141 26.88 0.18 -1.97
CA GLU A 141 25.68 0.19 -2.82
C GLU A 141 24.36 0.15 -2.03
N TYR A 142 24.41 -0.21 -0.75
CA TYR A 142 23.26 -0.24 0.16
C TYR A 142 22.95 1.11 0.82
N ASN A 143 23.61 2.22 0.45
CA ASN A 143 23.36 3.54 1.03
C ASN A 143 21.88 3.96 0.93
N TYR A 144 21.12 3.46 -0.05
CA TYR A 144 19.68 3.71 -0.17
C TYR A 144 18.84 3.17 1.03
N LEU A 145 19.43 2.38 1.92
CA LEU A 145 18.80 1.86 3.15
C LEU A 145 19.05 2.75 4.38
N TYR A 146 19.52 3.99 4.21
CA TYR A 146 19.86 4.89 5.32
C TYR A 146 18.71 5.15 6.31
N TYR A 147 17.45 4.90 5.95
CA TYR A 147 16.26 5.22 6.75
C TYR A 147 15.70 4.05 7.57
N ILE A 148 16.39 2.90 7.63
CA ILE A 148 15.80 1.65 8.17
C ILE A 148 16.05 1.41 9.67
N SER A 149 16.65 2.34 10.42
CA SER A 149 17.00 2.10 11.83
C SER A 149 15.79 1.74 12.69
N TYR A 150 15.77 0.54 13.27
CA TYR A 150 14.67 0.09 14.13
C TYR A 150 14.48 1.00 15.34
N ASP A 151 15.58 1.37 16.00
CA ASP A 151 15.53 2.18 17.21
C ASP A 151 14.96 3.59 16.97
N GLU A 152 15.15 4.15 15.78
CA GLU A 152 14.59 5.45 15.39
C GLU A 152 13.09 5.39 15.12
N TRP A 153 12.60 4.26 14.59
CA TRP A 153 11.22 4.15 14.10
C TRP A 153 10.27 3.42 15.03
N LYS A 154 10.74 2.67 16.03
CA LYS A 154 9.88 1.79 16.85
C LYS A 154 8.73 2.50 17.56
N GLU A 155 8.95 3.73 18.05
CA GLU A 155 7.90 4.52 18.73
C GLU A 155 6.96 5.14 17.70
N THR A 156 7.52 5.77 16.67
CA THR A 156 6.77 6.39 15.56
C THR A 156 5.87 5.37 14.84
N MET A 157 6.35 4.16 14.59
CA MET A 157 5.55 3.08 13.98
C MET A 157 4.31 2.74 14.82
N VAL A 158 4.41 2.79 16.15
CA VAL A 158 3.26 2.53 17.03
C VAL A 158 2.28 3.69 16.98
N SER A 159 2.75 4.94 17.06
CA SER A 159 1.87 6.11 16.97
C SER A 159 1.17 6.21 15.61
N ASP A 160 1.87 5.85 14.54
CA ASP A 160 1.35 5.89 13.18
C ASP A 160 0.32 4.80 12.95
N ALA A 161 0.56 3.59 13.47
CA ALA A 161 -0.44 2.54 13.46
C ALA A 161 -1.73 2.96 14.21
N GLU A 162 -1.61 3.66 15.34
CA GLU A 162 -2.76 4.19 16.08
C GLU A 162 -3.46 5.34 15.34
N TYR A 163 -2.69 6.22 14.68
CA TYR A 163 -3.21 7.32 13.88
C TYR A 163 -4.03 6.81 12.68
N VAL A 164 -3.53 5.78 11.99
CA VAL A 164 -4.23 5.14 10.88
C VAL A 164 -5.42 4.31 11.38
N ASP A 165 -5.29 3.58 12.49
CA ASP A 165 -6.39 2.79 13.08
C ASP A 165 -7.58 3.70 13.44
N LYS A 166 -7.34 4.89 14.01
CA LYS A 166 -8.42 5.87 14.27
C LYS A 166 -9.22 6.24 13.01
N ALA A 167 -8.59 6.26 11.83
CA ALA A 167 -9.29 6.49 10.57
C ALA A 167 -9.96 5.22 10.02
N LEU A 168 -9.24 4.09 10.00
CA LEU A 168 -9.63 2.92 9.20
C LEU A 168 -10.26 1.78 9.99
N ASN A 169 -10.29 1.83 11.32
CA ASN A 169 -10.82 0.75 12.14
C ASN A 169 -12.25 0.37 11.73
N GLY A 170 -12.48 -0.92 11.46
CA GLY A 170 -13.78 -1.45 11.04
C GLY A 170 -14.12 -1.23 9.56
N LEU A 171 -13.20 -0.69 8.76
CA LEU A 171 -13.38 -0.49 7.31
C LEU A 171 -12.59 -1.48 6.46
N GLU A 172 -11.75 -2.34 7.06
CA GLU A 172 -10.79 -3.21 6.34
C GLU A 172 -11.44 -4.17 5.35
N ARG A 173 -12.73 -4.47 5.53
CA ARG A 173 -13.54 -5.37 4.71
C ARG A 173 -14.75 -4.69 4.05
N ILE A 174 -14.79 -3.36 4.05
CA ILE A 174 -15.89 -2.58 3.49
C ILE A 174 -15.41 -1.96 2.18
N ALA A 175 -16.16 -2.07 1.09
CA ALA A 175 -15.74 -1.52 -0.19
C ALA A 175 -15.67 0.01 -0.17
N ILE A 176 -14.71 0.60 -0.89
CA ILE A 176 -14.72 2.02 -1.24
C ILE A 176 -15.62 2.18 -2.46
N ILE A 177 -16.73 2.90 -2.31
CA ILE A 177 -17.75 3.04 -3.35
C ILE A 177 -17.70 4.41 -4.06
N LYS A 178 -17.01 5.40 -3.47
CA LYS A 178 -16.88 6.73 -4.04
C LYS A 178 -15.58 7.39 -3.60
N HIS A 179 -14.96 8.12 -4.53
CA HIS A 179 -13.81 8.98 -4.29
C HIS A 179 -14.05 10.31 -5.01
N GLU A 180 -13.93 11.42 -4.29
CA GLU A 180 -14.17 12.76 -4.79
C GLU A 180 -12.98 13.67 -4.47
N ILE A 181 -12.71 14.60 -5.37
CA ILE A 181 -11.59 15.54 -5.28
C ILE A 181 -12.13 16.97 -5.19
N HIS A 182 -11.69 17.70 -4.17
CA HIS A 182 -12.05 19.11 -3.96
C HIS A 182 -10.78 19.92 -3.66
N GLY A 183 -10.03 20.29 -4.71
CA GLY A 183 -8.72 20.94 -4.54
C GLY A 183 -7.75 20.00 -3.82
N ASP A 184 -7.26 20.41 -2.65
CA ASP A 184 -6.36 19.60 -1.81
C ASP A 184 -7.08 18.58 -0.91
N LEU A 185 -8.42 18.58 -0.92
CA LEU A 185 -9.23 17.65 -0.15
C LEU A 185 -9.59 16.42 -0.98
N ARG A 186 -9.56 15.25 -0.36
CA ARG A 186 -10.10 13.99 -0.87
C ARG A 186 -11.24 13.54 0.03
N LYS A 187 -12.34 13.08 -0.56
CA LYS A 187 -13.49 12.53 0.17
C LYS A 187 -13.72 11.11 -0.30
N VAL A 188 -13.65 10.16 0.63
CA VAL A 188 -13.73 8.72 0.39
C VAL A 188 -14.96 8.17 1.09
N THR A 189 -15.89 7.60 0.34
CA THR A 189 -17.12 7.02 0.87
C THR A 189 -17.06 5.50 0.79
N TYR A 190 -17.34 4.86 1.92
CA TYR A 190 -17.39 3.41 2.07
C TYR A 190 -18.83 2.89 1.96
N GLU A 191 -18.99 1.62 1.57
CA GLU A 191 -20.29 0.97 1.37
C GLU A 191 -21.21 1.04 2.59
N ASN A 192 -20.65 0.98 3.81
CA ASN A 192 -21.39 1.08 5.06
C ASN A 192 -21.81 2.52 5.42
N GLY A 193 -21.55 3.49 4.55
CA GLY A 193 -21.88 4.91 4.75
C GLY A 193 -20.81 5.72 5.47
N ALA A 194 -19.72 5.12 5.96
CA ALA A 194 -18.62 5.87 6.56
C ALA A 194 -17.96 6.77 5.51
N VAL A 195 -17.57 7.99 5.91
CA VAL A 195 -16.89 8.94 5.03
C VAL A 195 -15.60 9.40 5.69
N ILE A 196 -14.51 9.39 4.92
CA ILE A 196 -13.22 9.93 5.35
C ILE A 196 -12.87 11.10 4.45
N TYR A 197 -12.60 12.23 5.09
CA TYR A 197 -12.04 13.42 4.45
C TYR A 197 -10.56 13.49 4.74
N VAL A 198 -9.74 13.71 3.71
CA VAL A 198 -8.28 13.80 3.81
C VAL A 198 -7.84 15.13 3.21
N ASN A 199 -7.22 15.98 4.02
CA ASN A 199 -6.75 17.31 3.61
C ASN A 199 -5.23 17.29 3.43
N TYR A 200 -4.77 17.35 2.19
CA TYR A 200 -3.35 17.46 1.86
C TYR A 200 -2.84 18.91 1.87
N GLY A 201 -3.74 19.89 1.98
CA GLY A 201 -3.42 21.30 1.95
C GLY A 201 -2.82 21.78 3.25
N ASN A 202 -2.10 22.90 3.16
CA ASN A 202 -1.49 23.58 4.30
C ASN A 202 -2.42 24.56 5.04
N LYS A 203 -3.73 24.47 4.77
CA LYS A 203 -4.78 25.28 5.38
C LYS A 203 -5.99 24.41 5.70
N ASP A 204 -6.76 24.84 6.70
CA ASP A 204 -8.04 24.23 7.03
C ASP A 204 -9.01 24.35 5.84
N ILE A 205 -9.73 23.27 5.54
CA ILE A 205 -10.73 23.23 4.48
C ILE A 205 -12.10 22.94 5.10
N SER A 206 -13.06 23.81 4.81
CA SER A 206 -14.46 23.63 5.20
C SER A 206 -15.30 23.15 4.03
N ILE A 207 -15.95 22.00 4.19
CA ILE A 207 -16.86 21.39 3.20
C ILE A 207 -18.01 20.71 3.95
N ASP A 208 -19.21 20.61 3.38
CA ASP A 208 -20.34 19.87 3.97
C ASP A 208 -20.66 20.26 5.45
N GLY A 209 -20.33 21.47 5.88
CA GLY A 209 -20.52 21.92 7.28
C GLY A 209 -19.49 21.39 8.28
N ILE A 210 -18.45 20.69 7.83
CA ILE A 210 -17.30 20.24 8.64
C ILE A 210 -16.04 21.03 8.27
N THR A 211 -15.10 21.11 9.20
CA THR A 211 -13.76 21.68 8.96
C THR A 211 -12.72 20.59 9.16
N VAL A 212 -11.90 20.36 8.14
CA VAL A 212 -10.77 19.43 8.19
C VAL A 212 -9.49 20.24 8.31
N PRO A 213 -8.76 20.12 9.44
CA PRO A 213 -7.51 20.86 9.62
C PRO A 213 -6.49 20.60 8.52
N ALA A 214 -5.57 21.55 8.30
CA ALA A 214 -4.43 21.37 7.41
C ALA A 214 -3.68 20.04 7.66
N GLU A 215 -3.23 19.39 6.59
CA GLU A 215 -2.40 18.16 6.65
C GLU A 215 -2.98 17.06 7.57
N SER A 216 -4.30 16.90 7.59
CA SER A 216 -4.99 16.00 8.51
C SER A 216 -6.14 15.24 7.85
N TYR A 217 -6.83 14.41 8.62
CA TYR A 217 -8.05 13.74 8.18
C TYR A 217 -9.19 13.92 9.20
N LEU A 218 -10.41 13.72 8.74
CA LEU A 218 -11.59 13.58 9.58
C LEU A 218 -12.46 12.44 9.06
N ARG A 219 -12.82 11.51 9.97
CA ARG A 219 -13.80 10.45 9.70
C ARG A 219 -15.15 10.84 10.29
N VAL A 220 -16.21 10.67 9.52
CA VAL A 220 -17.61 10.86 9.94
C VAL A 220 -18.43 9.59 9.71
#